data_AF-A0A2Z4ELC2-F1
#
_entry.id   AF-A0A2Z4ELC2-F1
#
_cell.length_a   1.000
_cell.length_b   1.000
_cell.length_c   1.000
_cell.angle_alpha   90.00
_cell.angle_beta   90.00
_cell.angle_gamma   90.00
#
_symmetry.space_group_name_H-M   'P 1'
#
loop_
_entity.id
_entity.type
_entity.pdbx_description
1 polymer ?
#
loop_
_entity_poly.entity_id
_entity_poly.type
_entity_poly.pdbx_seq_one_letter_code
_entity_poly.pdbx_strand_id
1 'polypeptide(L)'
;MLAQVGWSIPEFIRQLFWLALEPPSPEYGLRMPPLNDGGLFMIASFLLLISVMCWWARSYHLAQQHKMGKHVAWAFASAIWLFLVLGLFRPILMGSWSEMVPYGIFPHLD
;
A
#
# COMPACT_ATOMS: atom_id res chain seq x y z
N MET A 1 -7.61 -6.12 -10.19
CA MET A 1 -7.84 -5.26 -11.37
C MET A 1 -8.23 -6.06 -12.62
N LEU A 2 -7.37 -6.86 -13.28
CA LEU A 2 -7.78 -7.57 -14.52
C LEU A 2 -8.99 -8.52 -14.34
N ALA A 3 -9.09 -9.17 -13.17
CA ALA A 3 -10.25 -9.99 -12.83
C ALA A 3 -11.58 -9.20 -12.72
N GLN A 4 -11.53 -7.90 -12.42
CA GLN A 4 -12.73 -7.05 -12.31
C GLN A 4 -13.39 -6.77 -13.66
N VAL A 5 -12.62 -6.84 -14.74
CA VAL A 5 -13.11 -6.67 -16.12
C VAL A 5 -13.28 -8.01 -16.85
N GLY A 6 -13.45 -9.11 -16.11
CA GLY A 6 -13.65 -10.44 -16.69
C GLY A 6 -12.50 -10.91 -17.57
N TRP A 7 -11.26 -10.50 -17.27
CA TRP A 7 -10.05 -10.82 -18.05
C TRP A 7 -10.01 -10.23 -19.47
N SER A 8 -10.88 -9.25 -19.76
CA SER A 8 -10.88 -8.51 -21.02
C SER A 8 -9.78 -7.45 -21.03
N ILE A 9 -8.75 -7.62 -21.87
CA ILE A 9 -7.66 -6.65 -22.04
C ILE A 9 -8.17 -5.28 -22.56
N PRO A 10 -9.09 -5.21 -23.55
CA PRO A 10 -9.63 -3.93 -24.01
C PRO A 10 -10.33 -3.13 -22.90
N GLU A 11 -11.15 -3.80 -22.08
CA GLU A 11 -11.84 -3.14 -20.95
C GLU A 11 -10.87 -2.78 -19.83
N PHE A 12 -9.83 -3.58 -19.60
CA PHE A 12 -8.77 -3.25 -18.64
C PHE A 12 -8.10 -1.92 -18.98
N ILE A 13 -7.76 -1.69 -20.25
CA ILE A 13 -7.13 -0.44 -20.70
C ILE A 13 -8.11 0.72 -20.61
N ARG A 14 -9.36 0.52 -21.05
CA ARG A 14 -10.40 1.55 -21.02
C ARG A 14 -10.70 2.02 -19.60
N GLN A 15 -10.78 1.09 -18.65
CA GLN A 15 -11.19 1.37 -17.28
C GLN A 15 -10.00 1.51 -16.32
N LEU A 16 -8.76 1.47 -16.81
CA LEU A 16 -7.54 1.40 -16.00
C LEU A 16 -7.52 2.35 -14.80
N PHE A 17 -7.97 3.59 -15.00
CA PHE A 17 -7.97 4.61 -13.96
C PHE A 17 -8.99 4.35 -12.82
N TRP A 18 -10.09 3.65 -13.11
CA TRP A 18 -11.15 3.31 -12.16
C TRP A 18 -10.96 1.94 -11.51
N LEU A 19 -10.05 1.11 -12.01
CA LEU A 19 -9.76 -0.18 -11.40
C LEU A 19 -8.98 0.03 -10.10
N ALA A 20 -9.37 -0.72 -9.07
CA ALA A 20 -8.72 -0.69 -7.78
C ALA A 20 -8.52 -2.07 -7.17
N LEU A 21 -7.66 -2.15 -6.17
CA LEU A 21 -7.70 -3.22 -5.18
C LEU A 21 -8.17 -2.55 -3.88
N GLU A 22 -9.42 -2.83 -3.50
CA GLU A 22 -10.09 -2.22 -2.36
C GLU A 22 -9.63 -2.82 -1.03
N PRO A 23 -9.63 -2.05 0.07
CA PRO A 23 -9.46 -2.58 1.41
C PRO A 23 -10.61 -3.53 1.78
N PRO A 24 -10.40 -4.40 2.78
CA PRO A 24 -11.46 -5.32 3.24
C PRO A 24 -12.66 -4.58 3.84
N SER A 25 -13.81 -5.25 3.79
CA SER A 25 -15.05 -4.77 4.40
C SER A 25 -14.88 -4.51 5.92
N PRO A 26 -15.55 -3.47 6.48
CA PRO A 26 -15.53 -3.18 7.92
C PRO A 26 -15.94 -4.35 8.82
N GLU A 27 -16.71 -5.31 8.31
CA GLU A 27 -17.16 -6.50 9.03
C GLU A 27 -16.01 -7.33 9.61
N TYR A 28 -14.84 -7.30 8.97
CA TYR A 28 -13.65 -8.01 9.43
C TYR A 28 -12.88 -7.28 10.53
N GLY A 29 -13.15 -5.99 10.77
CA GLY A 29 -12.40 -5.16 11.71
C GLY A 29 -10.89 -5.24 11.46
N LEU A 30 -10.12 -5.70 12.44
CA LEU A 30 -8.67 -5.94 12.33
C LEU A 30 -8.29 -7.40 12.04
N ARG A 31 -9.24 -8.28 11.74
CA ARG A 31 -8.95 -9.68 11.43
C ARG A 31 -8.43 -9.81 10.00
N MET A 32 -7.68 -10.88 9.73
CA MET A 32 -7.25 -11.20 8.37
C MET A 32 -8.47 -11.66 7.55
N PRO A 33 -8.85 -10.94 6.48
CA PRO A 33 -10.01 -11.25 5.66
C PRO A 33 -9.72 -12.41 4.67
N PRO A 34 -10.77 -13.04 4.10
CA PRO A 34 -10.62 -14.00 3.00
C PRO A 34 -9.95 -13.37 1.77
N LEU A 35 -9.28 -14.18 0.95
CA LEU A 35 -8.54 -13.71 -0.23
C LEU A 35 -9.39 -12.86 -1.19
N ASN A 36 -10.64 -13.28 -1.42
CA ASN A 36 -11.54 -12.62 -2.36
C ASN A 36 -12.19 -11.34 -1.80
N ASP A 37 -12.03 -11.07 -0.50
CA ASP A 37 -12.71 -9.96 0.19
C ASP A 37 -11.70 -9.08 0.95
N GLY A 38 -10.63 -8.69 0.24
CA GLY A 38 -9.55 -7.84 0.77
C GLY A 38 -8.32 -8.59 1.29
N GLY A 39 -8.29 -9.92 1.29
CA GLY A 39 -7.08 -10.67 1.66
C GLY A 39 -5.93 -10.44 0.69
N LEU A 40 -6.22 -10.32 -0.62
CA LEU A 40 -5.23 -9.92 -1.63
C LEU A 40 -4.70 -8.50 -1.39
N PHE A 41 -5.55 -7.59 -0.92
CA PHE A 41 -5.15 -6.23 -0.55
C PHE A 41 -4.15 -6.26 0.61
N MET A 42 -4.46 -6.98 1.68
CA MET A 42 -3.56 -7.13 2.83
C MET A 42 -2.19 -7.71 2.45
N ILE A 43 -2.17 -8.72 1.56
CA ILE A 43 -0.91 -9.30 1.06
C ILE A 43 -0.13 -8.26 0.23
N ALA A 44 -0.82 -7.54 -0.67
CA ALA A 44 -0.20 -6.49 -1.46
C ALA A 44 0.39 -5.37 -0.57
N SER A 45 -0.36 -4.92 0.44
CA SER A 45 0.10 -3.92 1.41
C SER A 45 1.31 -4.39 2.22
N PHE A 46 1.30 -5.65 2.65
CA PHE A 46 2.44 -6.23 3.39
C PHE A 46 3.70 -6.30 2.52
N LEU A 47 3.59 -6.76 1.28
CA LEU A 47 4.71 -6.82 0.34
C LEU A 47 5.22 -5.42 -0.04
N LEU A 48 4.31 -4.45 -0.19
CA LEU A 48 4.66 -3.04 -0.40
C LEU A 48 5.45 -2.48 0.78
N LEU A 49 5.00 -2.74 2.01
CA LEU A 49 5.72 -2.30 3.22
C LEU A 49 7.14 -2.86 3.25
N ILE A 50 7.32 -4.17 3.00
CA ILE A 50 8.65 -4.78 2.91
C ILE A 50 9.49 -4.10 1.83
N SER A 51 8.93 -3.86 0.64
CA SER A 51 9.63 -3.22 -0.47
C SER A 51 10.14 -1.82 -0.09
N VAL A 52 9.29 -1.00 0.53
CA VAL A 52 9.63 0.36 0.97
C VAL A 52 10.69 0.34 2.07
N MET A 53 10.58 -0.56 3.06
CA MET A 53 11.57 -0.69 4.14
C MET A 53 12.93 -1.18 3.62
N CYS A 54 12.94 -2.14 2.69
CA CYS A 54 14.15 -2.58 2.00
C CYS A 54 14.79 -1.45 1.19
N TRP A 55 13.99 -0.60 0.53
CA TRP A 55 14.49 0.55 -0.21
C TRP A 55 15.10 1.62 0.70
N TRP A 56 14.51 1.81 1.89
CA TRP A 56 15.06 2.69 2.90
C TRP A 56 16.42 2.18 3.41
N ALA A 57 16.50 0.89 3.77
CA ALA A 57 17.74 0.25 4.19
C ALA A 57 18.82 0.34 3.10
N ARG A 58 18.46 0.11 1.82
CA ARG A 58 19.34 0.32 0.67
C ARG A 58 19.89 1.74 0.63
N SER A 59 19.02 2.75 0.76
CA SER A 59 19.41 4.16 0.71
C SER A 59 20.37 4.53 1.83
N TYR A 60 20.14 3.99 3.03
CA TYR A 60 21.04 4.14 4.18
C TYR A 60 22.41 3.48 3.95
N HIS A 61 22.43 2.24 3.46
CA HIS A 61 23.67 1.49 3.21
C HIS A 61 24.52 2.14 2.11
N LEU A 62 23.90 2.63 1.03
CA LEU A 62 24.60 3.34 -0.03
C LEU A 62 25.27 4.61 0.50
N ALA A 63 24.56 5.42 1.28
CA ALA A 63 25.15 6.62 1.89
C ALA A 63 26.36 6.26 2.78
N GLN A 64 26.28 5.17 3.54
CA GLN A 64 27.38 4.69 4.36
C GLN A 64 28.59 4.21 3.53
N GLN A 65 28.35 3.44 2.46
CA GLN A 65 29.40 2.95 1.57
C GLN A 65 30.16 4.09 0.88
N HIS A 66 29.43 5.14 0.49
CA HIS A 66 30.01 6.34 -0.12
C HIS A 66 30.51 7.38 0.90
N LYS A 67 30.45 7.08 2.21
CA LYS A 67 30.85 8.00 3.30
C LYS A 67 30.14 9.36 3.25
N MET A 68 28.88 9.36 2.77
CA MET A 68 28.03 10.54 2.67
C MET A 68 27.17 10.71 3.92
N GLY A 69 26.66 11.93 4.14
CA GLY A 69 25.63 12.20 5.13
C GLY A 69 24.32 11.45 4.82
N LYS A 70 23.61 11.01 5.87
CA LYS A 70 22.39 10.18 5.76
C LYS A 70 21.09 11.00 5.67
N HIS A 71 21.18 12.28 5.31
CA HIS A 71 20.04 13.21 5.29
C HIS A 71 18.89 12.72 4.42
N VAL A 72 19.19 12.16 3.24
CA VAL A 72 18.17 11.60 2.33
C VAL A 72 17.45 10.41 2.95
N ALA A 73 18.18 9.50 3.62
CA ALA A 73 17.56 8.35 4.29
C ALA A 73 16.64 8.80 5.44
N TRP A 74 17.02 9.83 6.19
CA TRP A 74 16.18 10.39 7.24
C TRP A 74 14.96 11.15 6.70
N ALA A 75 15.11 11.93 5.63
CA ALA A 75 13.98 12.56 4.95
C ALA A 75 13.00 11.51 4.40
N PHE A 76 13.52 10.42 3.84
CA PHE A 76 12.70 9.32 3.37
C PHE A 76 11.97 8.61 4.52
N ALA A 77 12.61 8.46 5.69
CA ALA A 77 11.95 7.92 6.88
C ALA A 77 10.71 8.75 7.29
N SER A 78 10.77 10.07 7.18
CA SER A 78 9.62 10.94 7.43
C SER A 78 8.47 10.72 6.44
N ALA A 79 8.76 10.41 5.17
CA ALA A 79 7.74 10.05 4.19
C ALA A 79 7.13 8.67 4.48
N ILE A 80 7.96 7.70 4.88
CA ILE A 80 7.52 6.37 5.33
C ILE A 80 6.60 6.51 6.56
N TRP A 81 6.89 7.44 7.46
CA TRP A 81 6.02 7.73 8.60
C TRP A 81 4.62 8.14 8.17
N LEU A 82 4.47 9.10 7.24
CA LEU A 82 3.16 9.47 6.71
C LEU A 82 2.43 8.27 6.07
N PHE A 83 3.16 7.48 5.28
CA PHE A 83 2.65 6.24 4.67
C PHE A 83 2.12 5.25 5.73
N LEU A 84 2.86 5.04 6.82
CA LEU A 84 2.45 4.17 7.93
C LEU A 84 1.28 4.75 8.73
N VAL A 85 1.23 6.07 8.92
CA VAL A 85 0.09 6.72 9.60
C VAL A 85 -1.20 6.46 8.84
N LEU A 86 -1.19 6.63 7.52
CA LEU A 86 -2.37 6.43 6.68
C LEU A 86 -2.74 4.95 6.53
N GLY A 87 -1.75 4.09 6.29
CA GLY A 87 -2.00 2.68 5.94
C GLY A 87 -1.97 1.68 7.10
N LEU A 88 -1.48 2.05 8.29
CA LEU A 88 -1.30 1.11 9.40
C LEU A 88 -1.82 1.66 10.73
N PHE A 89 -1.27 2.78 11.20
CA PHE A 89 -1.58 3.26 12.55
C PHE A 89 -3.02 3.79 12.66
N ARG A 90 -3.49 4.60 11.71
CA ARG A 90 -4.88 5.08 11.71
C ARG A 90 -5.88 3.91 11.64
N PRO A 91 -5.79 2.95 10.70
CA PRO A 91 -6.67 1.77 10.67
C PRO A 91 -6.70 0.99 11.99
N ILE A 92 -5.53 0.77 12.62
CA ILE A 92 -5.43 0.09 13.92
C ILE A 92 -6.16 0.87 15.01
N LEU A 93 -5.97 2.19 15.08
CA LEU A 93 -6.62 3.05 16.07
C LEU A 93 -8.14 3.13 15.87
N MET A 94 -8.61 3.05 14.62
CA MET A 94 -10.03 3.00 14.28
C MET A 94 -10.64 1.60 14.43
N GLY A 95 -9.81 0.56 14.63
CA GLY A 95 -10.26 -0.81 14.80
C GLY A 95 -10.74 -1.49 13.51
N SER A 96 -10.40 -0.96 12.34
CA SER A 96 -10.84 -1.50 11.05
C SER A 96 -9.82 -1.29 9.93
N TRP A 97 -9.54 -2.36 9.17
CA TRP A 97 -8.73 -2.31 7.95
C TRP A 97 -9.42 -1.59 6.79
N SER A 98 -10.72 -1.35 6.86
CA SER A 98 -11.48 -0.62 5.83
C SER A 98 -11.04 0.84 5.67
N GLU A 99 -10.34 1.39 6.67
CA GLU A 99 -9.84 2.77 6.68
C GLU A 99 -8.53 2.95 5.89
N MET A 100 -7.98 1.87 5.33
CA MET A 100 -6.78 1.93 4.50
C MET A 100 -7.06 2.55 3.13
N VAL A 101 -6.06 3.18 2.53
CA VAL A 101 -6.18 3.78 1.19
C VAL A 101 -6.21 2.66 0.13
N PRO A 102 -7.19 2.65 -0.79
CA PRO A 102 -7.28 1.65 -1.85
C PRO A 102 -6.15 1.82 -2.87
N TYR A 103 -5.77 0.72 -3.54
CA TYR A 103 -4.80 0.77 -4.63
C TYR A 103 -5.50 0.93 -5.98
N GLY A 104 -5.65 2.15 -6.46
CA GLY A 104 -6.18 2.49 -7.79
C GLY A 104 -5.88 3.95 -8.14
N ILE A 105 -5.92 4.34 -9.42
CA ILE A 105 -5.51 5.71 -9.80
C ILE A 105 -6.53 6.76 -9.38
N PHE A 106 -7.81 6.56 -9.67
CA PHE A 106 -8.86 7.42 -9.12
C PHE A 106 -9.33 6.98 -7.73
N PRO A 107 -9.44 5.68 -7.43
CA PRO A 107 -9.92 5.27 -6.11
C PRO A 107 -9.06 5.73 -4.92
N HIS A 108 -7.75 5.97 -5.09
CA HIS A 108 -6.95 6.55 -3.98
C HIS A 108 -7.19 8.06 -3.76
N LEU A 109 -7.91 8.72 -4.68
CA LEU A 109 -8.29 10.13 -4.61
C LEU A 109 -9.72 10.33 -4.09
N ASP A 110 -10.56 9.30 -4.19
CA ASP A 110 -11.93 9.28 -3.68
C ASP A 110 -11.96 9.26 -2.14
#